data_AF-A0A2N2M6Y9-F1
#
_entry.id   AF-A0A2N2M6Y9-F1
#
_cell.length_a   1.000
_cell.length_b   1.000
_cell.length_c   1.000
_cell.angle_alpha   90.00
_cell.angle_beta   90.00
_cell.angle_gamma   90.00
#
_symmetry.space_group_name_H-M   'P 1'
#
loop_
_entity.id
_entity.type
_entity.pdbx_description
1 polymer ?
#
loop_
_entity_poly.entity_id
_entity_poly.type
_entity_poly.pdbx_seq_one_letter_code
_entity_poly.pdbx_strand_id
1 'polypeptide(L)'
;MRPKQLRQLQRFFQSIVRKLRWLVPGIGIKRWVVVILAGTTMLGVGFAFLLLDLYRTAPQTWWLPVIKIVSLQFIPDRTIRALIFGTIGVAITVIGIIGLNRALLRPFMRPGKNIIDTVAEFRRRDKGPRIVVIGGGTGLSSVLRGLKEYSRNITAVVTVADDGGSSGEIRKNIGILPPGDIRNCLAALS
;
A
#
# COMPACT_ATOMS: atom_id res chain seq x y z
N MET A 1 -18.53 -33.94 -23.69
CA MET A 1 -18.18 -33.64 -22.28
C MET A 1 -16.95 -32.71 -22.10
N ARG A 2 -16.69 -31.69 -22.95
CA ARG A 2 -15.50 -30.79 -22.86
C ARG A 2 -15.70 -29.28 -22.56
N PRO A 3 -16.91 -28.69 -22.33
CA PRO A 3 -17.05 -27.22 -22.20
C PRO A 3 -16.98 -26.66 -20.76
N LYS A 4 -16.95 -27.49 -19.70
CA LYS A 4 -16.86 -27.02 -18.29
C LYS A 4 -15.41 -26.80 -17.84
N GLN A 5 -14.48 -27.66 -18.24
CA GLN A 5 -13.05 -27.56 -17.89
C GLN A 5 -12.39 -26.31 -18.52
N LEU A 6 -12.70 -26.00 -19.79
CA LEU A 6 -12.23 -24.78 -20.46
C LEU A 6 -12.69 -23.50 -19.73
N ARG A 7 -13.94 -23.48 -19.23
CA ARG A 7 -14.47 -22.34 -18.46
C ARG A 7 -13.83 -22.20 -17.08
N GLN A 8 -13.50 -23.29 -16.40
CA GLN A 8 -12.77 -23.23 -15.12
C GLN A 8 -11.35 -22.72 -15.31
N LEU A 9 -10.65 -23.19 -16.36
CA LEU A 9 -9.30 -22.73 -16.68
C LEU A 9 -9.29 -21.23 -17.02
N GLN A 10 -10.26 -20.78 -17.81
CA GLN A 10 -10.42 -19.35 -18.12
C GLN A 10 -10.69 -18.49 -16.87
N ARG A 11 -11.55 -18.95 -15.94
CA ARG A 11 -11.80 -18.23 -14.67
C ARG A 11 -10.55 -18.18 -13.79
N PHE A 12 -9.78 -19.26 -13.74
CA PHE A 12 -8.52 -19.32 -13.01
C PHE A 12 -7.47 -18.36 -13.61
N PHE A 13 -7.29 -18.39 -14.93
CA PHE A 13 -6.42 -17.44 -15.63
C PHE A 13 -6.87 -16.00 -15.44
N GLN A 14 -8.17 -15.71 -15.52
CA GLN A 14 -8.69 -14.36 -15.25
C GLN A 14 -8.46 -13.91 -13.80
N SER A 15 -8.52 -14.82 -12.83
CA SER A 15 -8.19 -14.55 -11.42
C SER A 15 -6.71 -14.22 -11.25
N ILE A 16 -5.83 -14.96 -11.92
CA ILE A 16 -4.38 -14.69 -11.94
C ILE A 16 -4.09 -13.35 -12.61
N VAL A 17 -4.65 -13.09 -13.80
CA VAL A 17 -4.45 -11.84 -14.53
C VAL A 17 -4.96 -10.64 -13.71
N ARG A 18 -6.09 -10.77 -13.00
CA ARG A 18 -6.57 -9.74 -12.07
C ARG A 18 -5.60 -9.51 -10.91
N LYS A 19 -4.99 -10.56 -10.35
CA LYS A 19 -3.97 -10.42 -9.30
C LYS A 19 -2.66 -9.82 -9.83
N LEU A 20 -2.28 -10.14 -11.07
CA LEU A 20 -1.10 -9.58 -11.74
C LEU A 20 -1.24 -8.08 -12.03
N ARG A 21 -2.47 -7.53 -12.04
CA ARG A 21 -2.66 -6.07 -12.15
C ARG A 21 -2.01 -5.28 -11.00
N TRP A 22 -1.73 -5.91 -9.86
CA TRP A 22 -0.95 -5.30 -8.77
C TRP A 22 0.50 -4.99 -9.16
N LEU A 23 1.02 -5.68 -10.19
CA LEU A 23 2.37 -5.48 -10.73
C LEU A 23 2.40 -4.44 -11.85
N VAL A 24 1.26 -3.83 -12.21
CA VAL A 24 1.21 -2.80 -13.25
C VAL A 24 2.11 -1.62 -12.85
N PRO A 25 3.00 -1.16 -13.76
CA PRO A 25 3.86 -0.03 -13.49
C PRO A 25 3.03 1.23 -13.20
N GLY A 26 3.28 1.86 -12.05
CA GLY A 26 2.56 3.07 -11.61
C GLY A 26 2.11 3.00 -10.16
N ILE A 27 1.70 1.82 -9.68
CA ILE A 27 1.15 1.59 -8.32
C ILE A 27 2.25 1.67 -7.24
N GLY A 28 3.50 1.36 -7.59
CA GLY A 28 4.68 1.54 -6.70
C GLY A 28 5.03 0.35 -5.82
N ILE A 29 4.14 -0.62 -5.72
CA ILE A 29 4.29 -1.81 -4.88
C ILE A 29 5.50 -2.66 -5.30
N LYS A 30 5.82 -2.68 -6.60
CA LYS A 30 6.97 -3.42 -7.14
C LYS A 30 8.30 -3.11 -6.44
N ARG A 31 8.54 -1.84 -6.06
CA ARG A 31 9.79 -1.44 -5.41
C ARG A 31 9.90 -2.06 -4.02
N TRP A 32 8.80 -2.06 -3.27
CA TRP A 32 8.74 -2.61 -1.93
C TRP A 32 8.78 -4.14 -1.90
N VAL A 33 8.17 -4.80 -2.88
CA VAL A 33 8.27 -6.27 -3.01
C VAL A 33 9.73 -6.71 -3.18
N VAL A 34 10.50 -5.98 -4.00
CA VAL A 34 11.94 -6.25 -4.18
C VAL A 34 12.72 -6.03 -2.88
N VAL A 35 12.45 -4.94 -2.15
CA VAL A 35 13.12 -4.67 -0.86
C VAL A 35 12.79 -5.74 0.18
N ILE A 36 11.53 -6.16 0.29
CA ILE A 36 11.12 -7.20 1.23
C ILE A 36 11.80 -8.52 0.88
N LEU A 37 11.81 -8.91 -0.40
CA LEU A 37 12.44 -10.15 -0.85
C LEU A 37 13.96 -10.14 -0.61
N ALA A 38 14.63 -9.02 -0.89
CA ALA A 38 16.05 -8.86 -0.60
C ALA A 38 16.32 -8.95 0.91
N GLY A 39 15.52 -8.26 1.73
CA GLY A 39 15.65 -8.26 3.19
C GLY A 39 15.40 -9.63 3.82
N THR A 40 14.35 -10.34 3.41
CA THR A 40 14.06 -11.69 3.94
C THR A 40 15.12 -12.69 3.52
N THR A 41 15.66 -12.58 2.30
CA THR A 41 16.77 -13.42 1.83
C THR A 41 18.03 -13.17 2.67
N MET A 42 18.38 -11.91 2.89
CA MET A 42 19.56 -11.53 3.65
C MET A 42 19.46 -11.95 5.13
N LEU A 43 18.29 -11.80 5.75
CA LEU A 43 18.02 -12.32 7.10
C LEU A 43 18.11 -13.85 7.14
N GLY A 44 17.56 -14.54 6.14
CA GLY A 44 17.64 -16.00 6.04
C GLY A 44 19.08 -16.50 5.94
N VAL A 45 19.91 -15.85 5.12
CA VAL A 45 21.34 -16.19 4.99
C VAL A 45 22.10 -15.91 6.30
N GLY A 46 21.88 -14.75 6.93
CA GLY A 46 22.51 -14.41 8.22
C GLY A 46 22.15 -15.40 9.33
N PHE A 47 20.87 -15.77 9.41
CA PHE A 47 20.41 -16.77 10.38
C PHE A 47 20.99 -18.17 10.09
N ALA A 48 21.14 -18.55 8.83
CA ALA A 48 21.77 -19.81 8.43
C ALA A 48 23.24 -19.88 8.85
N PHE A 49 24.00 -18.79 8.71
CA PHE A 49 25.39 -18.74 9.18
C PHE A 49 25.49 -18.84 10.70
N LEU A 50 24.61 -18.14 11.43
CA LEU A 50 24.56 -18.20 12.90
C LEU A 50 24.25 -19.62 13.37
N LEU A 51 23.25 -20.29 12.78
CA LEU A 51 22.93 -21.67 13.09
C LEU A 51 24.08 -22.64 12.77
N LEU A 52 24.77 -22.42 11.64
CA LEU A 52 25.92 -23.26 11.25
C LEU A 52 27.08 -23.11 12.24
N ASP A 53 27.35 -21.89 12.71
CA ASP A 53 28.41 -21.60 13.67
C ASP A 53 28.10 -22.19 15.05
N LEU A 54 26.86 -22.02 15.53
CA LEU A 54 26.37 -22.62 16.77
C LEU A 54 26.45 -24.15 16.75
N TYR A 55 26.19 -24.77 15.60
CA TYR A 55 26.35 -26.21 15.43
C TYR A 55 27.81 -26.66 15.45
N ARG A 56 28.73 -25.88 14.87
CA ARG A 56 30.17 -26.24 14.78
C ARG A 56 30.90 -26.09 16.11
N THR A 57 30.48 -25.17 16.97
CA THR A 57 31.22 -24.79 18.18
C THR A 57 30.80 -25.54 19.45
N ALA A 58 29.61 -26.17 19.49
CA ALA A 58 29.11 -26.88 20.69
C ALA A 58 28.55 -28.29 20.41
N PRO A 59 29.41 -29.30 20.12
CA PRO A 59 28.99 -30.62 19.65
C PRO A 59 28.40 -31.58 20.72
N GLN A 60 28.41 -31.25 22.01
CA GLN A 60 27.84 -32.09 23.08
C GLN A 60 26.82 -31.36 23.97
N THR A 61 25.76 -30.85 23.35
CA THR A 61 24.72 -30.12 24.07
C THR A 61 23.33 -30.73 23.88
N TRP A 62 22.53 -30.74 24.95
CA TRP A 62 21.20 -31.35 25.04
C TRP A 62 20.19 -30.86 23.99
N TRP A 63 20.39 -29.67 23.41
CA TRP A 63 19.50 -29.06 22.41
C TRP A 63 19.82 -29.44 20.95
N LEU A 64 20.94 -30.12 20.67
CA LEU A 64 21.33 -30.53 19.31
C LEU A 64 20.31 -31.43 18.58
N PRO A 65 19.64 -32.40 19.25
CA PRO A 65 18.64 -33.23 18.59
C PRO A 65 17.45 -32.40 18.07
N VAL A 66 17.05 -31.37 18.81
CA VAL A 66 15.97 -30.45 18.42
C VAL A 66 16.36 -29.69 17.15
N ILE A 67 17.57 -29.14 17.08
CA ILE A 67 18.06 -28.42 15.90
C ILE A 67 18.17 -29.34 14.68
N LYS A 68 18.58 -30.60 14.86
CA LYS A 68 18.62 -31.61 13.78
C LYS A 68 17.24 -31.89 13.17
N ILE A 69 16.22 -32.02 14.01
CA ILE A 69 14.84 -32.26 13.57
C ILE A 69 14.29 -31.01 12.88
N VAL A 70 14.42 -29.85 13.53
CA VAL A 70 13.93 -28.56 13.00
C VAL A 70 14.60 -28.23 11.67
N SER A 71 15.89 -28.52 11.52
CA SER A 71 16.65 -28.30 10.27
C SER A 71 16.51 -29.44 9.27
N LEU A 72 15.52 -30.33 9.40
CA LEU A 72 15.29 -31.50 8.52
C LEU A 72 16.55 -32.30 8.16
N GLN A 73 17.49 -32.46 9.09
CA GLN A 73 18.77 -33.11 8.79
C GLN A 73 18.66 -34.62 8.57
N PHE A 74 17.48 -35.21 8.85
CA PHE A 74 17.16 -36.59 8.47
C PHE A 74 17.08 -36.79 6.95
N ILE A 75 16.96 -35.71 6.17
CA ILE A 75 17.05 -35.75 4.70
C ILE A 75 18.54 -35.58 4.31
N PRO A 76 19.19 -36.59 3.70
CA PRO A 76 20.61 -36.53 3.35
C PRO A 76 20.92 -35.48 2.28
N ASP A 77 19.97 -35.22 1.37
CA ASP A 77 20.15 -34.28 0.28
C ASP A 77 19.94 -32.82 0.75
N ARG A 78 21.04 -32.05 0.71
CA ARG A 78 21.05 -30.62 1.04
C ARG A 78 20.14 -29.81 0.12
N THR A 79 19.97 -30.24 -1.13
CA THR A 79 19.21 -29.55 -2.16
C THR A 79 17.71 -29.61 -1.87
N ILE A 80 17.22 -30.79 -1.50
CA ILE A 80 15.81 -31.01 -1.14
C ILE A 80 15.45 -30.16 0.08
N ARG A 81 16.31 -30.14 1.10
CA ARG A 81 16.09 -29.31 2.28
C ARG A 81 16.03 -27.82 1.94
N ALA A 82 16.97 -27.33 1.12
CA ALA A 82 16.97 -25.94 0.68
C ALA A 82 15.69 -25.58 -0.09
N LEU A 83 15.19 -26.49 -0.93
CA LEU A 83 13.94 -26.32 -1.66
C LEU A 83 12.73 -26.26 -0.72
N ILE A 84 12.66 -27.13 0.29
CA ILE A 84 11.57 -27.14 1.28
C ILE A 84 11.54 -25.83 2.07
N PHE A 85 12.67 -25.42 2.66
CA PHE A 85 12.74 -24.16 3.41
C PHE A 85 12.51 -22.95 2.53
N GLY A 86 13.05 -22.94 1.31
CA GLY A 86 12.85 -21.86 0.34
C GLY A 86 11.38 -21.71 -0.04
N THR A 87 10.72 -22.81 -0.41
CA THR A 87 9.30 -22.79 -0.81
C THR A 87 8.37 -22.41 0.34
N ILE A 88 8.56 -22.99 1.52
CA ILE A 88 7.77 -22.65 2.72
C ILE A 88 8.01 -21.20 3.13
N GLY A 89 9.27 -20.76 3.16
CA GLY A 89 9.64 -19.39 3.54
C GLY A 89 9.04 -18.34 2.60
N VAL A 90 9.09 -18.59 1.29
CA VAL A 90 8.41 -17.73 0.29
C VAL A 90 6.90 -17.75 0.50
N ALA A 91 6.28 -18.91 0.70
CA ALA A 91 4.84 -19.01 0.91
C ALA A 91 4.38 -18.22 2.14
N ILE A 92 5.05 -18.37 3.28
CA ILE A 92 4.76 -17.64 4.52
C ILE A 92 4.93 -16.14 4.32
N THR A 93 6.02 -15.72 3.67
CA THR A 93 6.28 -14.30 3.38
C THR A 93 5.16 -13.70 2.52
N VAL A 94 4.75 -14.40 1.46
CA VAL A 94 3.67 -13.95 0.56
C VAL A 94 2.33 -13.87 1.29
N ILE A 95 1.98 -14.87 2.08
CA ILE A 95 0.75 -14.88 2.89
C ILE A 95 0.76 -13.71 3.89
N GLY A 96 1.89 -13.49 4.58
CA GLY A 96 2.07 -12.41 5.53
C GLY A 96 1.88 -11.03 4.88
N ILE A 97 2.51 -10.80 3.72
CA ILE A 97 2.36 -9.54 2.97
C ILE A 97 0.89 -9.32 2.55
N ILE A 98 0.21 -10.36 2.06
CA ILE A 98 -1.20 -10.27 1.65
C ILE A 98 -2.10 -9.99 2.86
N GLY A 99 -1.87 -10.67 3.98
CA GLY A 99 -2.61 -10.49 5.22
C GLY A 99 -2.47 -9.06 5.76
N LEU A 100 -1.24 -8.57 5.82
CA LEU A 100 -0.93 -7.21 6.27
C LEU A 100 -1.59 -6.15 5.39
N ASN A 101 -1.45 -6.26 4.06
CA ASN A 101 -2.07 -5.33 3.12
C ASN A 101 -3.60 -5.33 3.23
N ARG A 102 -4.21 -6.51 3.41
CA ARG A 102 -5.67 -6.61 3.58
C ARG A 102 -6.13 -5.97 4.90
N ALA A 103 -5.42 -6.20 5.99
CA ALA A 103 -5.76 -5.64 7.30
C ALA A 103 -5.70 -4.10 7.28
N LEU A 104 -4.67 -3.54 6.67
CA LEU A 104 -4.47 -2.09 6.61
C LEU A 104 -5.43 -1.39 5.64
N LEU A 105 -5.77 -2.02 4.51
CA LEU A 105 -6.62 -1.37 3.50
C LEU A 105 -8.11 -1.49 3.81
N ARG A 106 -8.54 -2.48 4.62
CA ARG A 106 -9.96 -2.75 4.91
C ARG A 106 -10.76 -1.53 5.40
N PRO A 107 -10.24 -0.67 6.29
CA PRO A 107 -10.98 0.51 6.76
C PRO A 107 -11.15 1.62 5.71
N PHE A 108 -10.27 1.69 4.72
CA PHE A 108 -10.24 2.78 3.73
C PHE A 108 -10.97 2.44 2.42
N MET A 109 -11.56 1.24 2.32
CA MET A 109 -12.22 0.78 1.10
C MET A 109 -13.69 1.22 1.06
N ARG A 110 -14.06 1.94 -0.01
CA ARG A 110 -15.46 2.19 -0.36
C ARG A 110 -16.09 0.92 -0.95
N PRO A 111 -17.29 0.48 -0.51
CA PRO A 111 -17.98 -0.66 -1.10
C PRO A 111 -18.17 -0.50 -2.61
N GLY A 112 -17.92 -1.57 -3.38
CA GLY A 112 -18.22 -1.63 -4.81
C GLY A 112 -17.13 -1.18 -5.79
N LYS A 113 -16.03 -0.55 -5.33
CA LYS A 113 -14.88 -0.22 -6.21
C LYS A 113 -13.72 -1.20 -6.07
N ASN A 114 -13.04 -1.49 -7.18
CA ASN A 114 -11.84 -2.33 -7.16
C ASN A 114 -10.67 -1.58 -6.49
N ILE A 115 -9.91 -2.28 -5.65
CA ILE A 115 -8.76 -1.74 -4.91
C ILE A 115 -7.70 -1.21 -5.87
N ILE A 116 -7.41 -1.99 -6.92
CA ILE A 116 -6.33 -1.67 -7.85
C ILE A 116 -6.65 -0.36 -8.59
N ASP A 117 -7.89 -0.21 -9.04
CA ASP A 117 -8.34 0.97 -9.78
C ASP A 117 -8.34 2.20 -8.87
N THR A 118 -8.79 2.05 -7.60
CA THR A 118 -8.77 3.14 -6.61
C THR A 118 -7.34 3.62 -6.31
N VAL A 119 -6.40 2.69 -6.09
CA VAL A 119 -5.00 3.03 -5.82
C VAL A 119 -4.33 3.61 -7.07
N ALA A 120 -4.65 3.08 -8.26
CA ALA A 120 -4.13 3.60 -9.52
C ALA A 120 -4.64 5.02 -9.81
N GLU A 121 -5.93 5.28 -9.63
CA GLU A 121 -6.53 6.62 -9.73
C GLU A 121 -5.90 7.59 -8.74
N PHE A 122 -5.74 7.17 -7.47
CA PHE A 122 -5.09 7.98 -6.45
C PHE A 122 -3.68 8.39 -6.86
N ARG A 123 -2.86 7.42 -7.30
CA ARG A 123 -1.48 7.65 -7.78
C ARG A 123 -1.42 8.49 -9.04
N ARG A 124 -2.43 8.38 -9.91
CA ARG A 124 -2.53 9.19 -11.12
C ARG A 124 -2.82 10.65 -10.78
N ARG A 125 -3.75 10.92 -9.86
CA ARG A 125 -4.07 12.29 -9.41
C ARG A 125 -2.91 12.94 -8.66
N ASP A 126 -2.13 12.15 -7.92
CA ASP A 126 -0.90 12.59 -7.24
C ASP A 126 0.18 13.06 -8.23
N LYS A 127 0.23 12.45 -9.42
CA LYS A 127 1.05 12.90 -10.55
C LYS A 127 0.31 13.84 -11.50
N GLY A 128 -0.84 14.37 -11.09
CA GLY A 128 -1.63 15.31 -11.87
C GLY A 128 -0.92 16.65 -12.05
N PRO A 129 -1.40 17.50 -12.98
CA PRO A 129 -0.85 18.84 -13.18
C PRO A 129 -0.93 19.66 -11.89
N ARG A 130 0.06 20.54 -11.70
CA ARG A 130 0.03 21.53 -10.61
C ARG A 130 -0.91 22.66 -11.02
N ILE A 131 -1.96 22.88 -10.24
CA ILE A 131 -3.01 23.86 -10.55
C ILE A 131 -3.05 24.88 -9.43
N VAL A 132 -2.86 26.15 -9.77
CA VAL A 132 -3.07 27.27 -8.85
C VAL A 132 -4.41 27.90 -9.18
N VAL A 133 -5.29 28.02 -8.19
CA VAL A 133 -6.59 28.66 -8.33
C VAL A 133 -6.62 29.86 -7.40
N ILE A 134 -6.93 31.03 -7.95
CA ILE A 134 -6.94 32.31 -7.21
C ILE A 134 -8.36 32.86 -7.24
N GLY A 135 -8.91 33.23 -6.08
CA GLY A 135 -10.27 33.79 -6.01
C GLY A 135 -10.82 33.86 -4.60
N GLY A 136 -12.14 33.82 -4.47
CA GLY A 136 -12.86 33.83 -3.19
C GLY A 136 -14.28 33.29 -3.34
N GLY A 137 -15.03 33.36 -2.25
CA GLY A 137 -16.44 33.01 -2.19
C GLY A 137 -16.75 31.54 -2.49
N THR A 138 -18.01 31.30 -2.79
CA THR A 138 -18.56 29.98 -3.10
C THR A 138 -18.11 29.44 -4.46
N GLY A 139 -17.90 30.32 -5.46
CA GLY A 139 -17.45 29.93 -6.80
C GLY A 139 -16.11 29.21 -6.79
N LEU A 140 -15.15 29.72 -6.02
CA LEU A 140 -13.85 29.06 -5.84
C LEU A 140 -14.02 27.66 -5.24
N SER A 141 -14.84 27.53 -4.19
CA SER A 141 -15.07 26.24 -3.53
C SER A 141 -15.71 25.19 -4.47
N SER A 142 -16.63 25.61 -5.36
CA SER A 142 -17.25 24.73 -6.36
C SER A 142 -16.22 24.24 -7.40
N VAL A 143 -15.36 25.14 -7.88
CA VAL A 143 -14.27 24.78 -8.81
C VAL A 143 -13.28 23.82 -8.16
N LEU A 144 -12.85 24.08 -6.92
CA LEU A 144 -11.96 23.19 -6.17
C LEU A 144 -12.56 21.79 -5.98
N ARG A 145 -13.87 21.70 -5.70
CA ARG A 145 -14.57 20.42 -5.55
C ARG A 145 -14.61 19.61 -6.84
N GLY A 146 -14.67 20.26 -8.01
CA GLY A 146 -14.54 19.58 -9.31
C GLY A 146 -13.10 19.19 -9.62
N LEU A 147 -12.15 20.10 -9.41
CA LEU A 147 -10.74 19.90 -9.76
C LEU A 147 -10.07 18.76 -8.98
N LYS A 148 -10.48 18.51 -7.72
CA LYS A 148 -9.90 17.43 -6.90
C LYS A 148 -10.12 16.02 -7.47
N GLU A 149 -11.07 15.87 -8.40
CA GLU A 149 -11.28 14.62 -9.12
C GLU A 149 -10.21 14.35 -10.19
N TYR A 150 -9.46 15.39 -10.59
CA TYR A 150 -8.48 15.33 -11.67
C TYR A 150 -7.03 15.46 -11.19
N SER A 151 -6.77 16.29 -10.17
CA SER A 151 -5.42 16.47 -9.61
C SER A 151 -5.47 16.63 -8.10
N ARG A 152 -4.45 16.11 -7.40
CA ARG A 152 -4.22 16.40 -5.97
C ARG A 152 -3.24 17.55 -5.75
N ASN A 153 -2.61 18.04 -6.82
CA ASN A 153 -1.63 19.12 -6.78
C ASN A 153 -2.31 20.47 -6.96
N ILE A 154 -3.26 20.80 -6.08
CA ILE A 154 -4.06 22.02 -6.16
C ILE A 154 -3.60 22.97 -5.06
N THR A 155 -3.30 24.22 -5.43
CA THR A 155 -3.03 25.32 -4.52
C THR A 155 -4.14 26.35 -4.68
N ALA A 156 -4.90 26.60 -3.62
CA ALA A 156 -5.93 27.62 -3.60
C ALA A 156 -5.38 28.89 -2.90
N VAL A 157 -5.34 30.00 -3.62
CA VAL A 157 -5.05 31.33 -3.07
C VAL A 157 -6.39 32.03 -2.87
N VAL A 158 -6.79 32.16 -1.61
CA VAL A 158 -8.12 32.63 -1.22
C VAL A 158 -8.02 34.07 -0.74
N THR A 159 -8.86 34.96 -1.28
CA THR A 159 -8.98 36.33 -0.74
C THR A 159 -9.58 36.30 0.66
N VAL A 160 -9.04 37.13 1.54
CA VAL A 160 -9.50 37.35 2.91
C VAL A 160 -10.06 38.76 3.10
N ALA A 161 -10.49 39.38 1.99
CA ALA A 161 -11.05 40.73 2.00
C ALA A 161 -12.53 40.77 2.43
N ASP A 162 -13.20 39.62 2.47
CA ASP A 162 -14.64 39.53 2.68
C ASP A 162 -15.06 40.10 4.05
N ASP A 163 -16.02 41.02 4.06
CA ASP A 163 -16.47 41.77 5.23
C ASP A 163 -17.98 41.61 5.50
N GLY A 164 -18.64 40.74 4.74
CA GLY A 164 -20.07 40.42 4.85
C GLY A 164 -20.41 39.22 5.73
N GLY A 165 -21.67 39.15 6.16
CA GLY A 165 -22.26 37.99 6.87
C GLY A 165 -21.58 37.63 8.20
N SER A 166 -21.65 36.35 8.57
CA SER A 166 -21.07 35.85 9.83
C SER A 166 -19.55 35.97 9.89
N SER A 167 -18.86 35.97 8.75
CA SER A 167 -17.40 36.16 8.69
C SER A 167 -17.02 37.62 8.98
N GLY A 168 -17.81 38.58 8.47
CA GLY A 168 -17.68 40.00 8.81
C GLY A 168 -17.97 40.30 10.28
N GLU A 169 -18.96 39.63 10.87
CA GLU A 169 -19.29 39.76 12.29
C GLU A 169 -18.17 39.23 13.21
N ILE A 170 -17.62 38.05 12.90
CA ILE A 170 -16.46 37.49 13.61
C ILE A 170 -15.23 38.40 13.47
N ARG A 171 -14.99 38.95 12.28
CA ARG A 171 -13.90 39.90 12.04
C ARG A 171 -14.06 41.16 12.90
N LYS A 172 -15.27 41.71 13.02
CA LYS A 172 -15.58 42.90 13.84
C LYS A 172 -15.46 42.62 15.34
N ASN A 173 -15.92 41.46 15.79
CA ASN A 173 -15.96 41.10 17.22
C ASN A 173 -14.62 40.59 17.77
N ILE A 174 -13.82 39.90 16.94
CA ILE A 174 -12.61 39.18 17.37
C ILE A 174 -11.32 39.75 16.74
N GLY A 175 -11.43 40.62 15.73
CA GLY A 175 -10.27 41.27 15.09
C GLY A 175 -9.41 40.34 14.23
N ILE A 176 -9.89 39.13 13.90
CA ILE A 176 -9.18 38.16 13.05
C ILE A 176 -9.59 38.30 11.58
N LEU A 177 -8.77 37.77 10.66
CA LEU A 177 -9.13 37.65 9.26
C LEU A 177 -10.41 36.81 9.08
N PRO A 178 -11.27 37.14 8.10
CA PRO A 178 -12.55 36.48 7.89
C PRO A 178 -12.34 35.00 7.50
N PRO A 179 -12.84 34.04 8.30
CA PRO A 179 -12.51 32.63 8.10
C PRO A 179 -13.40 31.91 7.07
N GLY A 180 -14.49 32.54 6.61
CA GLY A 180 -15.54 31.88 5.83
C GLY A 180 -15.06 31.25 4.53
N ASP A 181 -14.41 32.02 3.68
CA ASP A 181 -13.97 31.56 2.36
C ASP A 181 -12.89 30.49 2.44
N ILE A 182 -11.97 30.63 3.40
CA ILE A 182 -10.96 29.61 3.70
C ILE A 182 -11.64 28.32 4.15
N ARG A 183 -12.61 28.40 5.06
CA ARG A 183 -13.36 27.22 5.54
C ARG A 183 -14.06 26.50 4.40
N ASN A 184 -14.72 27.23 3.51
CA ASN A 184 -15.43 26.64 2.38
C ASN A 184 -14.45 25.95 1.40
N CYS A 185 -13.28 26.56 1.15
CA CYS A 185 -12.24 25.96 0.31
C CYS A 185 -11.63 24.70 0.94
N LEU A 186 -11.40 24.69 2.26
CA LEU A 186 -10.93 23.52 2.99
C LEU A 186 -11.94 22.36 2.93
N ALA A 187 -13.23 22.65 3.16
CA ALA A 187 -14.30 21.66 3.04
C ALA A 187 -14.48 21.16 1.60
N ALA A 188 -14.15 21.97 0.59
CA ALA A 188 -14.17 21.54 -0.80
C ALA A 188 -13.07 20.52 -1.11
N LEU A 189 -11.87 20.68 -0.53
CA LEU A 189 -10.69 19.85 -0.78
C LEU A 189 -10.57 18.61 0.13
N SER A 190 -11.32 18.55 1.24
CA SER A 190 -11.40 17.35 2.09
C SER A 190 -11.99 16.13 1.39
#